data_AF-A0A6D2HVB2-F1
#
_entry.id   AF-A0A6D2HVB2-F1
#
_cell.length_a   1.000
_cell.length_b   1.000
_cell.length_c   1.000
_cell.angle_alpha   90.00
_cell.angle_beta   90.00
_cell.angle_gamma   90.00
#
_symmetry.space_group_name_H-M   'P 1'
#
loop_
_entity.id
_entity.type
_entity.pdbx_description
1 polymer ?
#
loop_
_entity_poly.entity_id
_entity_poly.type
_entity_poly.pdbx_seq_one_letter_code
_entity_poly.pdbx_strand_id
1 'polypeptide(L)'
;MLVPGQTMNVLVTADQAIGNYSIAMGPYDVPLAAKLPIFNGNLGVKTVMDGLRSLNAVDVPKDIDAQLFITIGINVNKCNSENPNNKSQGPGKGRLAASVNNISFIEPKVSILEGYYKQLEGYFTLDFPTAPEKSYDFINGEHPMA
;
A
#
# COMPACT_ATOMS: atom_id res chain seq x y z
N MET A 1 -30.23 -15.35 7.69
CA MET A 1 -29.22 -16.34 7.26
C MET A 1 -28.67 -16.97 8.53
N LEU A 2 -28.77 -18.29 8.68
CA LEU A 2 -28.22 -19.01 9.83
C LEU A 2 -27.10 -19.91 9.29
N VAL A 3 -25.85 -19.64 9.69
CA VAL A 3 -24.72 -20.54 9.39
C VAL A 3 -24.48 -21.50 10.56
N PRO A 4 -23.74 -22.61 10.37
CA PRO A 4 -23.43 -23.52 11.48
C PRO A 4 -22.84 -22.77 12.68
N GLY A 5 -23.46 -22.95 13.85
CA GLY A 5 -23.04 -22.31 15.10
C GLY A 5 -23.66 -20.93 15.40
N GLN A 6 -24.53 -20.40 14.52
CA GLN A 6 -25.27 -19.16 14.80
C GLN A 6 -26.66 -19.40 15.36
N THR A 7 -27.17 -18.43 16.11
CA THR A 7 -28.55 -18.37 16.59
C THR A 7 -29.14 -16.99 16.27
N MET A 8 -30.41 -16.93 15.89
CA MET A 8 -31.14 -15.68 15.65
C MET A 8 -32.39 -15.65 16.52
N ASN A 9 -32.63 -14.51 17.16
CA ASN A 9 -33.90 -14.25 17.86
C ASN A 9 -34.85 -13.56 16.88
N VAL A 10 -36.07 -14.07 16.76
CA VAL A 10 -37.12 -13.49 15.92
C VAL A 10 -38.36 -13.26 16.78
N LEU A 11 -38.92 -12.06 16.70
CA LEU A 11 -40.20 -11.71 17.31
C LEU A 11 -41.27 -11.75 16.22
N VAL A 12 -42.32 -12.54 16.42
CA VAL A 12 -43.43 -12.68 15.48
C VAL A 12 -44.69 -12.07 16.10
N THR A 13 -45.40 -11.26 15.31
CA THR A 13 -46.70 -10.69 15.70
C THR A 13 -47.80 -11.41 14.94
N ALA A 14 -48.84 -11.89 15.63
CA ALA A 14 -49.95 -12.63 15.03
C ALA A 14 -51.16 -11.72 14.79
N ASP A 15 -51.04 -10.82 13.81
CA ASP A 15 -52.07 -9.85 13.42
C ASP A 15 -52.98 -10.31 12.27
N GLN A 16 -52.78 -11.55 11.81
CA GLN A 16 -53.52 -12.13 10.69
C GLN A 16 -54.79 -12.88 11.16
N ALA A 17 -55.73 -13.08 10.22
CA ALA A 17 -56.95 -13.85 10.48
C ALA A 17 -56.65 -15.30 10.90
N ILE A 18 -57.57 -15.91 11.63
CA ILE A 18 -57.40 -17.31 12.09
C ILE A 18 -57.35 -18.23 10.87
N GLY A 19 -56.22 -18.91 10.70
CA GLY A 19 -55.96 -19.79 9.57
C GLY A 19 -54.64 -20.57 9.70
N ASN A 20 -54.34 -21.40 8.70
CA ASN A 20 -53.11 -22.19 8.67
C ASN A 20 -52.02 -21.44 7.88
N TYR A 21 -50.86 -21.22 8.50
CA TYR A 21 -49.71 -20.55 7.90
C TYR A 21 -48.49 -21.47 7.89
N SER A 22 -47.71 -21.45 6.81
CA SER A 22 -46.46 -22.21 6.67
C SER A 22 -45.24 -21.30 6.79
N ILE A 23 -44.15 -21.85 7.34
CA ILE A 23 -42.83 -21.21 7.36
C ILE A 23 -41.96 -21.99 6.38
N ALA A 24 -41.39 -21.29 5.39
CA ALA A 24 -40.46 -21.88 4.44
C ALA A 24 -39.02 -21.57 4.84
N MET A 25 -38.14 -22.56 4.70
CA MET A 25 -36.69 -22.42 4.81
C MET A 25 -36.07 -23.02 3.56
N GLY A 26 -35.19 -22.26 2.90
CA GLY A 26 -34.46 -22.70 1.71
C GLY A 26 -32.96 -22.78 1.98
N PRO A 27 -32.22 -23.64 1.27
CA PRO A 27 -30.76 -23.59 1.29
C PRO A 27 -30.30 -22.21 0.81
N TYR A 28 -29.33 -21.65 1.52
CA TYR A 28 -28.67 -20.43 1.07
C TYR A 28 -27.64 -20.80 0.00
N ASP A 29 -27.83 -20.27 -1.21
CA ASP A 29 -26.79 -20.33 -2.24
C ASP A 29 -25.59 -19.51 -1.76
N VAL A 30 -24.47 -20.20 -1.55
CA VAL A 30 -23.22 -19.58 -1.12
C VAL A 30 -22.83 -18.54 -2.17
N PRO A 31 -22.68 -17.24 -1.83
CA PRO A 31 -22.22 -16.26 -2.79
C PRO A 31 -20.84 -16.70 -3.24
N LEU A 32 -20.63 -16.69 -4.55
CA LEU A 32 -19.37 -17.05 -5.17
C LEU A 32 -18.25 -16.28 -4.44
N ALA A 33 -17.28 -17.00 -3.87
CA ALA A 33 -16.17 -16.38 -3.16
C ALA A 33 -15.52 -15.34 -4.07
N ALA A 34 -15.35 -14.11 -3.57
CA ALA A 34 -14.72 -13.05 -4.32
C ALA A 34 -13.33 -13.51 -4.77
N LYS A 35 -13.10 -13.55 -6.08
CA LYS A 35 -11.80 -13.93 -6.65
C LYS A 35 -10.79 -12.87 -6.26
N LEU A 36 -9.80 -13.24 -5.45
CA LEU A 36 -8.73 -12.32 -5.07
C LEU A 36 -7.97 -11.84 -6.32
N PRO A 37 -7.52 -10.58 -6.35
CA PRO A 37 -6.68 -10.08 -7.43
C PRO A 37 -5.42 -10.95 -7.59
N ILE A 38 -4.98 -11.11 -8.83
CA ILE A 38 -3.67 -11.71 -9.12
C ILE A 38 -2.55 -10.86 -8.50
N PHE A 39 -1.52 -11.50 -7.94
CA PHE A 39 -0.41 -10.85 -7.21
C PHE A 39 0.32 -9.76 -8.02
N ASN A 40 0.29 -9.85 -9.36
CA ASN A 40 0.89 -8.86 -10.27
C ASN A 40 -0.16 -8.16 -11.16
N GLY A 41 -1.38 -8.00 -10.66
CA GLY A 41 -2.50 -7.41 -11.40
C GLY A 41 -2.54 -5.91 -11.34
N ASN A 42 -2.07 -5.23 -12.39
CA ASN A 42 -2.14 -3.76 -12.46
C ASN A 42 -3.56 -3.23 -12.70
N LEU A 43 -4.49 -4.08 -13.17
CA LEU A 43 -5.85 -3.65 -13.51
C LEU A 43 -6.65 -3.19 -12.27
N GLY A 44 -6.53 -3.90 -11.15
CA GLY A 44 -7.21 -3.53 -9.90
C GLY A 44 -6.66 -2.23 -9.33
N VAL A 45 -5.33 -2.09 -9.31
CA VAL A 45 -4.66 -0.86 -8.87
C VAL A 45 -5.06 0.32 -9.75
N LYS A 46 -4.97 0.16 -11.08
CA LYS A 46 -5.36 1.20 -12.04
C LYS A 46 -6.82 1.64 -11.87
N THR A 47 -7.74 0.68 -11.75
CA THR A 47 -9.17 0.99 -11.60
C THR A 47 -9.45 1.82 -10.34
N VAL A 48 -8.79 1.48 -9.22
CA VAL A 48 -8.93 2.24 -7.97
C VAL A 48 -8.30 3.63 -8.10
N MET A 49 -7.08 3.71 -8.65
CA MET A 49 -6.36 4.98 -8.79
C MET A 49 -7.06 5.95 -9.75
N ASP A 50 -7.56 5.46 -10.88
CA ASP A 50 -8.36 6.26 -11.83
C ASP A 50 -9.69 6.73 -11.22
N GLY A 51 -10.19 6.00 -10.21
CA GLY A 51 -11.43 6.30 -9.50
C GLY A 51 -11.28 7.28 -8.34
N LEU A 52 -10.04 7.68 -7.98
CA LEU A 52 -9.80 8.63 -6.90
C LEU A 52 -10.32 10.02 -7.29
N ARG A 53 -11.47 10.37 -6.74
CA ARG A 53 -12.11 11.68 -6.94
C ARG A 53 -12.74 12.15 -5.63
N SER A 54 -12.83 13.46 -5.49
CA SER A 54 -13.60 14.05 -4.40
C SER A 54 -15.09 13.69 -4.52
N LEU A 55 -15.77 13.59 -3.38
CA LEU A 55 -17.23 13.37 -3.33
C LEU A 55 -18.01 14.54 -3.96
N ASN A 56 -17.45 15.75 -3.90
CA ASN A 56 -18.02 16.98 -4.46
C ASN A 56 -16.97 17.76 -5.27
N ALA A 57 -17.40 18.70 -6.10
CA ALA A 57 -16.48 19.65 -6.73
C ALA A 57 -15.69 20.42 -5.66
N VAL A 58 -14.37 20.43 -5.78
CA VAL A 58 -13.44 21.10 -4.87
C VAL A 58 -12.46 21.92 -5.68
N ASP A 59 -12.00 23.03 -5.10
CA ASP A 59 -10.91 23.81 -5.70
C ASP A 59 -9.62 23.01 -5.64
N VAL A 60 -9.05 22.73 -6.81
CA VAL A 60 -7.75 22.07 -6.96
C VAL A 60 -6.68 23.12 -7.24
N PRO A 61 -5.43 22.93 -6.76
CA PRO A 61 -4.31 23.79 -7.14
C PRO A 61 -4.14 23.79 -8.66
N LYS A 62 -4.19 24.98 -9.27
CA LYS A 62 -4.02 25.19 -10.72
C LYS A 62 -2.62 25.69 -11.06
N ASP A 63 -2.04 26.45 -10.14
CA ASP A 63 -0.70 26.98 -10.26
C ASP A 63 0.27 25.98 -9.64
N ILE A 64 1.17 25.44 -10.45
CA ILE A 64 2.20 24.50 -10.02
C ILE A 64 3.47 25.30 -9.74
N ASP A 65 3.85 25.39 -8.47
CA ASP A 65 5.07 26.06 -8.00
C ASP A 65 6.29 25.14 -7.99
N ALA A 66 6.08 23.82 -7.86
CA ALA A 66 7.13 22.81 -7.92
C ALA A 66 6.69 21.56 -8.70
N GLN A 67 7.57 21.06 -9.58
CA GLN A 67 7.40 19.78 -10.26
C GLN A 67 8.38 18.77 -9.68
N LEU A 68 7.84 17.67 -9.16
CA LEU A 68 8.60 16.58 -8.59
C LEU A 68 8.41 15.33 -9.46
N PHE A 69 9.52 14.76 -9.93
CA PHE A 69 9.55 13.45 -10.54
C PHE A 69 10.22 12.48 -9.57
N ILE A 70 9.44 11.57 -9.00
CA ILE A 70 9.91 10.69 -7.93
C ILE A 70 9.94 9.26 -8.44
N THR A 71 11.12 8.63 -8.37
CA THR A 71 11.26 7.19 -8.58
C THR A 71 11.30 6.49 -7.25
N ILE A 72 10.57 5.38 -7.13
CA ILE A 72 10.57 4.53 -5.94
C ILE A 72 11.15 3.18 -6.36
N GLY A 73 12.24 2.79 -5.72
CA GLY A 73 12.99 1.58 -6.05
C GLY A 73 13.12 0.64 -4.86
N ILE A 74 13.15 -0.66 -5.16
CA ILE A 74 13.69 -1.68 -4.24
C ILE A 74 15.13 -1.94 -4.67
N ASN A 75 16.05 -1.83 -3.72
CA ASN A 75 17.49 -1.94 -3.94
C ASN A 75 18.05 -3.10 -3.09
N VAL A 76 19.28 -3.52 -3.41
CA VAL A 76 20.00 -4.51 -2.63
C VAL A 76 21.35 -3.92 -2.21
N ASN A 77 21.53 -3.73 -0.91
CA ASN A 77 22.80 -3.27 -0.37
C ASN A 77 23.72 -4.46 -0.11
N LYS A 78 25.01 -4.30 -0.42
CA LYS A 78 26.03 -5.29 -0.06
C LYS A 78 26.03 -5.51 1.44
N CYS A 79 26.05 -6.78 1.85
CA CYS A 79 26.13 -7.12 3.26
C CYS A 79 27.52 -7.65 3.60
N ASN A 80 28.21 -6.95 4.50
CA ASN A 80 29.57 -7.31 4.94
C ASN A 80 29.56 -8.13 6.24
N SER A 81 28.45 -8.81 6.57
CA SER A 81 28.31 -9.58 7.81
C SER A 81 29.02 -10.93 7.69
N GLU A 82 29.81 -11.29 8.70
CA GLU A 82 30.40 -12.64 8.86
C GLU A 82 29.32 -13.73 9.02
N ASN A 83 28.08 -13.35 9.39
CA ASN A 83 26.91 -14.22 9.43
C ASN A 83 25.82 -13.71 8.47
N PRO A 84 25.89 -14.06 7.17
CA PRO A 84 24.93 -13.59 6.15
C PRO A 84 23.54 -14.24 6.28
N ASN A 85 23.44 -15.40 6.95
CA ASN A 85 22.24 -16.25 6.89
C ASN A 85 20.99 -15.64 7.55
N ASN A 86 21.13 -14.71 8.50
CA ASN A 86 19.99 -14.16 9.24
C ASN A 86 19.68 -12.70 8.91
N LYS A 87 20.60 -11.94 8.30
CA LYS A 87 20.41 -10.49 8.03
C LYS A 87 20.42 -10.13 6.55
N SER A 88 20.73 -11.08 5.67
CA SER A 88 20.97 -10.84 4.25
C SER A 88 20.20 -11.82 3.38
N GLN A 89 18.87 -11.72 3.44
CA GLN A 89 17.95 -12.59 2.72
C GLN A 89 17.58 -12.06 1.32
N GLY A 90 18.14 -10.91 0.92
CA GLY A 90 17.93 -10.36 -0.40
C GLY A 90 18.69 -11.13 -1.51
N PRO A 91 18.38 -10.83 -2.78
CA PRO A 91 19.13 -11.36 -3.92
C PRO A 91 20.64 -11.20 -3.73
N GLY A 92 21.43 -12.18 -4.16
CA GLY A 92 22.90 -12.14 -4.01
C GLY A 92 23.40 -12.10 -2.56
N LYS A 93 22.60 -12.54 -1.57
CA LYS A 93 22.92 -12.46 -0.13
C LYS A 93 23.14 -11.02 0.36
N GLY A 94 22.43 -10.06 -0.23
CA GLY A 94 22.41 -8.67 0.21
C GLY A 94 21.30 -8.35 1.19
N ARG A 95 21.29 -7.12 1.69
CA ARG A 95 20.18 -6.57 2.50
C ARG A 95 19.26 -5.78 1.59
N LEU A 96 17.98 -6.13 1.58
CA LEU A 96 16.97 -5.33 0.87
C LEU A 96 16.94 -3.91 1.45
N ALA A 97 16.82 -2.94 0.55
CA ALA A 97 16.65 -1.54 0.84
C ALA A 97 15.56 -0.98 -0.07
N ALA A 98 15.05 0.19 0.28
CA ALA A 98 14.17 0.96 -0.59
C ALA A 98 14.74 2.35 -0.75
N SER A 99 14.56 2.93 -1.92
CA SER A 99 15.07 4.26 -2.24
C SER A 99 14.03 5.12 -2.93
N VAL A 100 14.19 6.43 -2.75
CA VAL A 100 13.44 7.46 -3.46
C VAL A 100 14.46 8.29 -4.23
N ASN A 101 14.32 8.42 -5.55
CA ASN A 101 15.33 9.06 -6.42
C ASN A 101 16.74 8.46 -6.23
N ASN A 102 16.81 7.14 -5.99
CA ASN A 102 18.03 6.38 -5.68
C ASN A 102 18.74 6.78 -4.37
N ILE A 103 18.05 7.48 -3.46
CA ILE A 103 18.52 7.78 -2.10
C ILE A 103 17.77 6.88 -1.12
N SER A 104 18.51 6.03 -0.41
CA SER A 104 17.95 5.20 0.66
C SER A 104 17.96 5.97 1.98
N PHE A 105 16.80 6.05 2.64
CA PHE A 105 16.70 6.73 3.94
C PHE A 105 17.51 5.97 5.00
N ILE A 106 18.39 6.69 5.69
CA ILE A 106 19.12 6.19 6.85
C ILE A 106 18.53 6.88 8.07
N GLU A 107 18.01 6.10 9.01
CA GLU A 107 17.43 6.63 10.23
C GLU A 107 18.48 7.44 11.02
N PRO A 108 18.25 8.74 11.25
CA PRO A 108 19.18 9.58 12.00
C PRO A 108 19.11 9.27 13.50
N LYS A 109 20.18 9.60 14.24
CA LYS A 109 20.24 9.40 15.70
C LYS A 109 19.33 10.37 16.49
N VAL A 110 18.87 11.44 15.85
CA VAL A 110 17.97 12.46 16.40
C VAL A 110 16.84 12.63 15.40
N SER A 111 15.61 12.87 15.87
CA SER A 111 14.48 13.07 14.97
C SER A 111 14.69 14.27 14.05
N ILE A 112 14.25 14.17 12.79
CA ILE A 112 14.35 15.29 11.83
C ILE A 112 13.68 16.55 12.40
N LEU A 113 12.54 16.38 13.07
CA LEU A 113 11.81 17.49 13.70
C LEU A 113 12.64 18.18 14.79
N GLU A 114 13.25 17.42 15.69
CA GLU A 114 14.13 17.97 16.72
C GLU A 114 15.36 18.64 16.12
N GLY A 115 16.00 18.00 15.14
CA GLY A 115 17.15 18.57 14.43
C GLY A 115 16.81 19.91 13.78
N TYR A 116 15.63 20.02 13.15
CA TYR A 116 15.13 21.26 12.56
C TYR A 116 14.91 22.36 13.60
N TYR A 117 14.17 22.08 14.68
CA TYR A 117 13.82 23.09 15.68
C TYR A 117 15.02 23.54 16.54
N LYS A 118 15.95 22.63 16.83
CA LYS A 118 17.16 22.93 17.60
C LYS A 118 18.36 23.33 16.73
N GLN A 119 18.18 23.42 15.41
CA GLN A 119 19.22 23.75 14.44
C GLN A 119 20.48 22.86 14.58
N LEU A 120 20.27 21.55 14.76
CA LEU A 120 21.36 20.59 14.88
C LEU A 120 21.89 20.20 13.49
N GLU A 121 23.17 20.39 13.27
CA GLU A 121 23.83 20.08 12.01
C GLU A 121 24.24 18.60 11.92
N GLY A 122 24.33 18.08 10.69
CA GLY A 122 24.87 16.73 10.41
C GLY A 122 23.89 15.57 10.58
N TYR A 123 22.62 15.84 10.91
CA TYR A 123 21.59 14.79 11.08
C TYR A 123 20.66 14.63 9.86
N PHE A 124 20.47 15.68 9.06
CA PHE A 124 19.69 15.67 7.83
C PHE A 124 20.21 16.74 6.88
N THR A 125 19.81 16.66 5.61
CA THR A 125 20.10 17.66 4.59
C THR A 125 18.79 18.16 3.96
N LEU A 126 18.84 19.31 3.31
CA LEU A 126 17.67 19.97 2.70
C LEU A 126 17.69 19.92 1.17
N ASP A 127 18.61 19.14 0.60
CA ASP A 127 18.94 19.07 -0.82
C ASP A 127 18.36 17.81 -1.51
N PHE A 128 17.25 17.27 -0.99
CA PHE A 128 16.61 16.12 -1.61
C PHE A 128 16.19 16.46 -3.05
N PRO A 129 16.58 15.66 -4.05
CA PRO A 129 16.44 16.05 -5.45
C PRO A 129 14.99 15.93 -5.91
N THR A 130 14.59 16.88 -6.76
CA THR A 130 13.24 16.92 -7.35
C THR A 130 13.04 15.90 -8.48
N ALA A 131 14.13 15.29 -8.98
CA ALA A 131 14.16 14.27 -10.02
C ALA A 131 15.29 13.25 -9.75
N PRO A 132 15.22 12.01 -10.25
CA PRO A 132 16.33 11.06 -10.17
C PRO A 132 17.53 11.60 -10.94
N GLU A 133 18.72 11.42 -10.38
CA GLU A 133 19.98 11.86 -11.01
C GLU A 133 20.21 11.20 -12.37
N LYS A 134 19.73 9.95 -12.53
CA LYS A 134 19.85 9.17 -13.77
C LYS A 134 18.49 8.71 -14.25
N SER A 135 18.21 8.98 -15.51
CA SER A 135 17.03 8.47 -16.20
C SER A 135 17.30 7.12 -16.84
N TYR A 136 16.32 6.22 -16.78
CA TYR A 136 16.34 4.90 -17.43
C TYR A 136 14.89 4.47 -17.73
N ASP A 137 14.70 3.29 -18.32
CA ASP A 137 13.35 2.70 -18.43
C ASP A 137 12.89 2.21 -17.04
N PHE A 138 12.16 3.06 -16.34
CA PHE A 138 11.68 2.80 -14.98
C PHE A 138 10.65 1.67 -14.88
N ILE A 139 10.07 1.22 -16.01
CA ILE A 139 8.93 0.30 -16.03
C ILE A 139 9.35 -1.09 -16.55
N ASN A 140 10.17 -1.15 -17.61
CA ASN A 140 10.56 -2.42 -18.22
C ASN A 140 11.94 -2.93 -17.77
N GLY A 141 12.65 -2.16 -16.94
CA GLY A 141 13.65 -2.72 -16.03
C GLY A 141 14.95 -3.23 -16.67
N GLU A 142 15.59 -2.45 -17.55
CA GLU A 142 17.03 -2.61 -17.77
C GLU A 142 17.80 -1.59 -16.92
N HIS A 143 17.99 -1.91 -15.64
CA HIS A 143 19.09 -1.32 -14.89
C HIS A 143 20.35 -2.14 -15.23
N PRO A 144 21.36 -1.58 -15.92
CA PRO A 144 22.65 -2.24 -16.01
C PRO A 144 23.20 -2.34 -14.58
N MET A 145 23.24 -3.57 -14.07
CA MET A 145 23.76 -3.92 -12.76
C MET A 145 25.12 -3.22 -12.55
N ALA A 146 25.20 -2.36 -11.54
CA ALA A 146 26.47 -1.89 -10.98
C ALA A 146 26.90 -2.81 -9.82
#